data_AF-A0A7R9QGA6-F1
#
_entry.id   AF-A0A7R9QGA6-F1
#
_cell.length_a   1.000
_cell.length_b   1.000
_cell.length_c   1.000
_cell.angle_alpha   90.00
_cell.angle_beta   90.00
_cell.angle_gamma   90.00
#
_symmetry.space_group_name_H-M   'P 1'
#
loop_
_entity.id
_entity.type
_entity.pdbx_description
1 polymer ?
#
loop_
_entity_poly.entity_id
_entity_poly.type
_entity_poly.pdbx_seq_one_letter_code
_entity_poly.pdbx_strand_id
1 'polypeptide(L)'
;MLIMLFFPKTIASSRWVVLEMILFGAFMLYITVIIRYYESTPLTCFLEPWFREVGFAFCYGAIVIKVYRIFAEFQTRKAHRVCVRDKDLLKYLGGIVLVVLGYMSAWTALVLDGIDDVSQINWFNGTVNLDIKGRNILEERSTLNGLRYIVCRQLSWDYVTEMGELVFLLTGVYITYCIRNAKKEIYREKWTLAASLYLETIVSFTTYTIRHVLWFYPDLHPDHIFLLYMARCQLTVTPMLIMLFFPK
;
A
#
# COMPACT_ATOMS: atom_id res chain seq x y z
N MET A 1 -14.31 20.58 -24.42
CA MET A 1 -13.11 21.05 -23.70
C MET A 1 -13.33 22.47 -23.15
N LEU A 2 -14.42 22.69 -22.40
CA LEU A 2 -14.75 24.00 -21.83
C LEU A 2 -15.79 23.90 -20.71
N ILE A 3 -15.58 22.98 -19.75
CA ILE A 3 -16.35 22.95 -18.50
C ILE A 3 -15.36 22.88 -17.35
N MET A 4 -14.54 23.93 -17.28
CA MET A 4 -13.57 24.17 -16.22
C MET A 4 -14.00 25.39 -15.39
N LEU A 5 -15.31 25.62 -15.23
CA LEU A 5 -15.84 26.70 -14.39
C LEU A 5 -17.16 26.23 -13.77
N PHE A 6 -17.16 26.00 -12.45
CA PHE A 6 -17.98 26.70 -11.46
C PHE A 6 -18.21 25.85 -10.20
N PHE A 7 -17.20 25.76 -9.32
CA PHE A 7 -17.46 25.52 -7.90
C PHE A 7 -16.53 26.41 -7.05
N PRO A 8 -17.03 27.01 -5.96
CA PRO A 8 -16.26 27.94 -5.13
C PRO A 8 -14.97 27.26 -4.62
N LYS A 9 -13.85 27.95 -4.87
CA LYS A 9 -12.47 27.43 -4.84
C LYS A 9 -12.03 26.79 -3.52
N THR A 10 -12.75 26.97 -2.42
CA THR A 10 -12.36 26.43 -1.10
C THR A 10 -13.16 25.20 -0.66
N ILE A 11 -14.36 24.96 -1.21
CA ILE A 11 -15.24 23.82 -0.82
C ILE A 11 -15.21 22.70 -1.87
N ALA A 12 -14.81 23.00 -3.11
CA ALA A 12 -14.45 21.98 -4.07
C ALA A 12 -13.09 21.36 -3.72
N SER A 13 -12.10 22.17 -3.33
CA SER A 13 -10.69 21.77 -3.16
C SER A 13 -10.52 20.55 -2.26
N SER A 14 -11.15 20.49 -1.09
CA SER A 14 -10.92 19.35 -0.17
C SER A 14 -11.43 18.00 -0.67
N ARG A 15 -12.43 17.96 -1.55
CA ARG A 15 -12.89 16.71 -2.17
C ARG A 15 -11.92 16.20 -3.23
N TRP A 16 -11.17 17.09 -3.86
CA TRP A 16 -10.12 16.78 -4.84
C TRP A 16 -8.79 16.41 -4.16
N VAL A 17 -8.47 16.99 -3.01
CA VAL A 17 -7.24 16.64 -2.26
C VAL A 17 -7.21 15.15 -1.93
N VAL A 18 -8.32 14.57 -1.44
CA VAL A 18 -8.36 13.12 -1.15
C VAL A 18 -8.17 12.27 -2.43
N LEU A 19 -8.64 12.76 -3.58
CA LEU A 19 -8.46 12.10 -4.87
C LEU A 19 -7.00 12.15 -5.33
N GLU A 20 -6.36 13.30 -5.14
CA GLU A 20 -4.94 13.50 -5.42
C GLU A 20 -4.06 12.58 -4.56
N MET A 21 -4.39 12.41 -3.29
CA MET A 21 -3.70 11.44 -2.42
C MET A 21 -3.85 9.99 -2.91
N ILE A 22 -5.02 9.61 -3.42
CA ILE A 22 -5.23 8.28 -4.02
C ILE A 22 -4.38 8.11 -5.28
N LEU A 23 -4.30 9.13 -6.14
CA LEU A 23 -3.44 9.09 -7.33
C LEU A 23 -1.96 8.99 -6.97
N PHE A 24 -1.53 9.74 -5.95
CA PHE A 24 -0.16 9.68 -5.44
C PHE A 24 0.17 8.30 -4.88
N GLY A 25 -0.73 7.71 -4.09
CA GLY A 25 -0.58 6.33 -3.62
C GLY A 25 -0.53 5.32 -4.77
N ALA A 26 -1.37 5.48 -5.79
CA ALA A 26 -1.41 4.58 -6.94
C ALA A 26 -0.10 4.64 -7.75
N PHE A 27 0.45 5.85 -7.93
CA PHE A 27 1.75 6.05 -8.53
C PHE A 27 2.87 5.34 -7.75
N MET A 28 2.89 5.47 -6.42
CA MET A 28 3.84 4.75 -5.57
C MET A 28 3.70 3.23 -5.69
N LEU A 29 2.47 2.70 -5.70
CA LEU A 29 2.22 1.27 -5.88
C LEU A 29 2.71 0.77 -7.26
N TYR A 30 2.51 1.52 -8.34
CA TYR A 30 3.07 1.14 -9.64
C TYR A 30 4.60 1.20 -9.68
N ILE A 31 5.21 2.17 -8.98
CA ILE A 31 6.67 2.23 -8.84
C ILE A 31 7.21 0.94 -8.21
N THR A 32 6.50 0.31 -7.27
CA THR A 32 6.97 -0.96 -6.68
C THR A 32 7.15 -2.07 -7.71
N VAL A 33 6.29 -2.13 -8.72
CA VAL A 33 6.40 -3.11 -9.81
C VAL A 33 7.65 -2.84 -10.65
N ILE A 34 7.96 -1.56 -10.89
CA ILE A 34 9.16 -1.15 -11.61
C ILE A 34 10.41 -1.50 -10.80
N ILE A 35 10.43 -1.22 -9.49
CA ILE A 35 11.56 -1.56 -8.61
C ILE A 35 11.81 -3.07 -8.63
N ARG A 36 10.75 -3.89 -8.61
CA ARG A 36 10.87 -5.35 -8.62
C ARG A 36 11.33 -5.92 -9.97
N TYR A 37 11.20 -5.16 -11.07
CA TYR A 37 11.70 -5.56 -12.37
C TYR A 37 13.23 -5.46 -12.47
N TYR A 38 13.85 -4.54 -11.71
CA TYR A 38 15.31 -4.41 -11.65
C TYR A 38 15.94 -5.49 -10.77
N GLU A 39 17.24 -5.76 -10.99
CA GLU A 39 18.00 -6.76 -10.24
C GLU A 39 17.96 -6.53 -8.71
N SER A 40 18.02 -7.64 -7.97
CA SER A 40 18.03 -7.67 -6.50
C SER A 40 19.32 -7.04 -5.95
N THR A 41 19.29 -5.76 -5.66
CA THR A 41 20.35 -5.01 -4.96
C THR A 41 19.90 -4.72 -3.53
N PRO A 42 20.82 -4.42 -2.60
CA PRO A 42 20.44 -4.02 -1.24
C PRO A 42 19.45 -2.84 -1.25
N LEU A 43 19.65 -1.88 -2.15
CA LEU A 43 18.78 -0.70 -2.28
C LEU A 43 17.38 -1.06 -2.78
N THR A 44 17.24 -1.93 -3.77
CA THR A 44 15.92 -2.34 -4.27
C THR A 44 15.15 -3.13 -3.21
N CYS A 45 15.82 -4.00 -2.45
CA CYS A 45 15.22 -4.73 -1.33
C CYS A 45 14.74 -3.84 -0.18
N PHE A 46 15.37 -2.68 0.03
CA PHE A 46 14.91 -1.68 1.01
C PHE A 46 13.78 -0.81 0.47
N LEU A 47 13.92 -0.29 -0.74
CA LEU A 47 12.96 0.66 -1.30
C LEU A 47 11.60 0.01 -1.58
N GLU A 48 11.59 -1.23 -2.03
CA GLU A 48 10.36 -1.91 -2.44
C GLU A 48 9.31 -2.01 -1.30
N PRO A 49 9.62 -2.51 -0.09
CA PRO A 49 8.69 -2.48 1.04
C PRO A 49 8.21 -1.07 1.41
N TRP A 50 9.12 -0.08 1.39
CA TRP A 50 8.78 1.30 1.72
C TRP A 50 7.73 1.89 0.77
N PHE A 51 7.96 1.79 -0.54
CA PHE A 51 7.00 2.30 -1.53
C PHE A 51 5.68 1.54 -1.48
N ARG A 52 5.71 0.24 -1.19
CA ARG A 52 4.50 -0.59 -1.08
C ARG A 52 3.62 -0.15 0.08
N GLU A 53 4.17 -0.10 1.28
CA GLU A 53 3.40 0.21 2.50
C GLU A 53 2.90 1.65 2.50
N VAL A 54 3.76 2.60 2.09
CA VAL A 54 3.36 4.01 2.01
C VAL A 54 2.32 4.22 0.91
N GLY A 55 2.48 3.57 -0.25
CA GLY A 55 1.50 3.62 -1.33
C GLY A 55 0.14 3.02 -0.92
N PHE A 56 0.15 1.89 -0.22
CA PHE A 56 -1.04 1.27 0.35
C PHE A 56 -1.75 2.20 1.34
N ALA A 57 -1.00 2.81 2.26
CA ALA A 57 -1.52 3.75 3.25
C ALA A 57 -2.20 4.97 2.60
N PHE A 58 -1.61 5.55 1.55
CA PHE A 58 -2.23 6.68 0.84
C PHE A 58 -3.49 6.25 0.06
N CYS A 59 -3.43 5.16 -0.70
CA CYS A 59 -4.56 4.66 -1.48
C CYS A 59 -5.72 4.21 -0.61
N TYR A 60 -5.50 3.12 0.13
CA TYR A 60 -6.56 2.44 0.87
C TYR A 60 -6.90 3.17 2.17
N GLY A 61 -5.94 3.90 2.77
CA GLY A 61 -6.24 4.83 3.86
C GLY A 61 -7.24 5.91 3.45
N ALA A 62 -7.03 6.54 2.29
CA ALA A 62 -7.97 7.54 1.77
C ALA A 62 -9.35 6.94 1.46
N ILE A 63 -9.42 5.73 0.89
CA ILE A 63 -10.68 5.04 0.61
C ILE A 63 -11.43 4.70 1.90
N VAL A 64 -10.77 4.10 2.89
CA VAL A 64 -11.38 3.76 4.19
C VAL A 64 -11.88 5.02 4.89
N ILE A 65 -11.12 6.10 4.86
CA ILE A 65 -11.52 7.39 5.44
C ILE A 65 -12.76 7.98 4.75
N LYS A 66 -12.87 7.87 3.41
CA LYS A 66 -14.09 8.27 2.69
C LYS A 66 -15.31 7.43 3.09
N VAL A 67 -15.14 6.12 3.23
CA VAL A 67 -16.20 5.21 3.72
C VAL A 67 -16.60 5.56 5.16
N TYR A 68 -15.62 5.84 6.03
CA TYR A 68 -15.85 6.26 7.41
C TYR A 68 -16.65 7.57 7.50
N ARG A 69 -16.37 8.54 6.62
CA ARG A 69 -17.16 9.77 6.54
C ARG A 69 -18.64 9.48 6.25
N ILE A 70 -18.91 8.61 5.27
CA ILE A 70 -20.29 8.20 4.93
C ILE A 70 -20.95 7.50 6.11
N PHE A 71 -20.20 6.65 6.82
CA PHE A 71 -20.67 5.98 8.03
C PHE A 71 -21.05 6.97 9.14
N ALA A 72 -20.18 7.94 9.44
CA ALA A 72 -20.45 8.99 10.43
C ALA A 72 -21.70 9.81 10.04
N GLU A 73 -21.81 10.20 8.78
CA GLU A 73 -22.97 10.97 8.29
C GLU A 73 -24.29 10.14 8.30
N PHE A 74 -24.21 8.83 8.15
CA PHE A 74 -25.36 7.93 8.26
C PHE A 74 -25.83 7.74 9.70
N GLN A 75 -24.91 7.50 10.65
CA GLN A 75 -25.27 7.36 12.07
C GLN A 75 -25.89 8.63 12.64
N THR A 76 -25.35 9.78 12.25
CA THR A 76 -25.78 11.07 12.78
C THR A 76 -27.19 11.50 12.38
N ARG A 77 -27.75 10.87 11.33
CA ARG A 77 -29.19 11.02 10.97
C ARG A 77 -30.12 10.21 11.89
N LYS A 78 -29.59 9.23 12.65
CA LYS A 78 -30.35 8.45 13.64
C LYS A 78 -30.18 8.97 15.07
N ALA A 79 -29.10 9.70 15.37
CA ALA A 79 -28.91 10.45 16.62
C ALA A 79 -27.83 11.53 16.41
N HIS A 80 -28.15 12.80 16.68
CA HIS A 80 -27.31 14.02 16.65
C HIS A 80 -26.34 14.21 15.47
N ARG A 81 -26.48 15.32 14.72
CA ARG A 81 -25.63 15.67 13.56
C ARG A 81 -24.15 15.93 13.94
N VAL A 82 -23.24 15.01 13.63
CA VAL A 82 -21.77 15.24 13.70
C VAL A 82 -21.27 15.52 12.28
N CYS A 83 -21.05 16.80 11.97
CA CYS A 83 -20.42 17.21 10.71
C CYS A 83 -18.90 17.04 10.82
N VAL A 84 -18.35 15.97 10.23
CA VAL A 84 -16.90 15.77 10.13
C VAL A 84 -16.32 16.81 9.16
N ARG A 85 -15.39 17.63 9.64
CA ARG A 85 -14.73 18.65 8.83
C ARG A 85 -13.68 18.02 7.95
N ASP A 86 -13.57 18.54 6.73
CA ASP A 86 -12.58 18.19 5.73
C ASP A 86 -11.12 18.25 6.25
N LYS A 87 -10.79 19.24 7.08
CA LYS A 87 -9.47 19.35 7.71
C LYS A 87 -9.16 18.20 8.67
N ASP A 88 -10.18 17.65 9.31
CA ASP A 88 -10.01 16.54 10.23
C ASP A 88 -9.81 15.24 9.46
N LEU A 89 -10.43 15.11 8.29
CA LEU A 89 -10.21 14.01 7.35
C LEU A 89 -8.74 13.88 6.94
N LEU A 90 -8.11 15.00 6.57
CA LEU A 90 -6.70 15.02 6.18
C LEU A 90 -5.78 14.74 7.38
N LYS A 91 -6.14 15.17 8.59
CA LYS A 91 -5.41 14.82 9.81
C LYS A 91 -5.47 13.32 10.10
N TYR A 92 -6.63 12.68 9.92
CA TYR A 92 -6.74 11.22 10.08
C TYR A 92 -5.87 10.48 9.05
N LEU A 93 -5.89 10.91 7.78
CA LEU A 93 -5.04 10.31 6.75
C LEU A 93 -3.55 10.51 7.07
N GLY A 94 -3.16 11.72 7.45
CA GLY A 94 -1.81 12.03 7.90
C GLY A 94 -1.40 11.18 9.09
N GLY A 95 -2.30 10.95 10.05
CA GLY A 95 -2.08 10.05 11.18
C GLY A 95 -1.81 8.60 10.75
N ILE A 96 -2.63 8.04 9.84
CA ILE A 96 -2.42 6.69 9.28
C ILE A 96 -1.05 6.60 8.60
N VAL A 97 -0.72 7.57 7.75
CA VAL A 97 0.56 7.60 7.02
C VAL A 97 1.74 7.73 7.99
N LEU A 98 1.64 8.58 9.01
CA LEU A 98 2.69 8.74 10.02
C LEU A 98 2.92 7.45 10.81
N VAL A 99 1.87 6.71 11.17
CA VAL A 99 1.99 5.40 11.82
C VAL A 99 2.74 4.42 10.92
N VAL A 100 2.41 4.38 9.62
CA VAL A 100 3.08 3.50 8.65
C VAL A 100 4.54 3.91 8.46
N LEU A 101 4.85 5.20 8.34
CA LEU A 101 6.24 5.69 8.26
C LEU A 101 7.04 5.34 9.53
N GLY A 102 6.42 5.47 10.71
CA GLY A 102 7.02 5.06 11.97
C GLY A 102 7.32 3.56 12.01
N TYR A 103 6.35 2.73 11.63
CA TYR A 103 6.53 1.28 11.50
C TYR A 103 7.67 0.93 10.53
N MET A 104 7.71 1.53 9.35
CA MET A 104 8.77 1.29 8.36
C MET A 104 10.13 1.77 8.83
N SER A 105 10.20 2.87 9.59
CA SER A 105 11.45 3.31 10.21
C SER A 105 11.96 2.32 11.27
N ALA A 106 11.06 1.75 12.08
CA ALA A 106 11.41 0.73 13.05
C ALA A 106 11.87 -0.57 12.38
N TRP A 107 11.16 -1.03 11.35
CA TRP A 107 11.57 -2.16 10.52
C TRP A 107 12.96 -1.92 9.91
N THR A 108 13.21 -0.71 9.37
CA THR A 108 14.51 -0.35 8.80
C THR A 108 15.60 -0.38 9.86
N ALA A 109 15.35 0.16 11.05
CA ALA A 109 16.31 0.13 12.16
C ALA A 109 16.67 -1.31 12.56
N LEU A 110 15.68 -2.22 12.64
CA LEU A 110 15.90 -3.62 12.96
C LEU A 110 16.67 -4.36 11.86
N VAL A 111 16.41 -4.04 10.60
CA VAL A 111 17.14 -4.62 9.47
C VAL A 111 18.59 -4.12 9.46
N LEU A 112 18.82 -2.83 9.76
CA LEU A 112 20.14 -2.22 9.85
C LEU A 112 20.95 -2.72 11.06
N ASP A 113 20.31 -2.95 12.20
CA ASP A 113 20.95 -3.50 13.41
C ASP A 113 21.47 -4.93 13.17
N GLY A 114 20.85 -5.66 12.24
CA GLY A 114 21.36 -6.94 11.76
C GLY A 114 22.54 -6.83 10.78
N ILE A 115 23.00 -5.64 10.39
CA ILE A 115 24.16 -5.47 9.49
C ILE A 115 25.42 -5.24 10.34
N ASP A 116 26.03 -6.32 10.82
CA ASP A 116 27.23 -6.24 11.68
C ASP A 116 28.51 -5.72 10.99
N ASP A 117 28.53 -5.62 9.65
CA ASP A 117 29.70 -5.16 8.88
C ASP A 117 29.44 -3.80 8.18
N VAL A 118 29.33 -2.71 8.94
CA VAL A 118 29.68 -1.38 8.39
C VAL A 118 31.21 -1.26 8.45
N SER A 119 31.89 -1.95 7.54
CA SER A 119 33.34 -1.80 7.40
C SER A 119 33.66 -0.49 6.68
N GLN A 120 34.08 0.51 7.48
CA GLN A 120 34.95 1.64 7.09
C GLN A 120 34.30 2.76 6.25
N ILE A 121 33.66 3.71 6.94
CA ILE A 121 33.48 5.08 6.42
C ILE A 121 34.84 5.81 6.53
N ASN A 122 35.65 5.79 5.47
CA ASN A 122 36.89 6.58 5.40
C ASN A 122 36.58 8.01 4.93
N TRP A 123 36.24 8.89 5.88
CA TRP A 123 35.88 10.29 5.63
C TRP A 123 37.02 11.14 5.01
N PHE A 124 38.26 10.62 4.99
CA PHE A 124 39.46 11.38 4.61
C PHE A 124 39.89 11.26 3.14
N ASN A 125 39.39 10.30 2.34
CA ASN A 125 39.84 10.08 0.95
C ASN A 125 38.78 10.35 -0.14
N GLY A 126 37.64 10.96 0.20
CA GLY A 126 36.67 11.47 -0.78
C GLY A 126 35.95 10.41 -1.64
N THR A 127 36.25 9.12 -1.47
CA THR A 127 35.55 8.02 -2.15
C THR A 127 34.52 7.40 -1.22
N VAL A 128 33.25 7.76 -1.43
CA VAL A 128 32.11 7.11 -0.77
C VAL A 128 31.77 5.84 -1.56
N ASN A 129 32.39 4.72 -1.20
CA ASN A 129 31.94 3.40 -1.65
C ASN A 129 31.00 2.83 -0.58
N LEU A 130 29.71 3.10 -0.74
CA LEU A 130 28.64 2.54 0.08
C LEU A 130 28.39 1.08 -0.35
N ASP A 131 29.31 0.18 -0.01
CA ASP A 131 29.09 -1.26 -0.16
C ASP A 131 28.25 -1.76 1.02
N ILE A 132 26.92 -1.64 0.90
CA ILE A 132 25.97 -2.22 1.86
C ILE A 132 25.99 -3.73 1.66
N LYS A 133 27.00 -4.41 2.22
CA LYS A 133 27.05 -5.88 2.26
C LYS A 133 26.04 -6.39 3.29
N GLY A 134 24.76 -6.35 2.91
CA GLY A 134 23.65 -6.85 3.70
C GLY A 134 23.65 -8.38 3.74
N ARG A 135 24.58 -8.98 4.50
CA ARG A 135 24.65 -10.45 4.71
C ARG A 135 23.33 -11.05 5.23
N ASN A 136 22.43 -10.22 5.76
CA ASN A 136 21.13 -10.62 6.27
C ASN A 136 19.93 -10.24 5.39
N ILE A 137 20.13 -9.55 4.26
CA ILE A 137 19.04 -9.00 3.40
C ILE A 137 18.98 -9.69 2.05
N LEU A 138 20.12 -10.14 1.52
CA LEU A 138 20.19 -10.88 0.26
C LEU A 138 20.40 -12.36 0.54
N GLU A 139 19.62 -13.21 -0.11
CA GLU A 139 19.71 -14.67 -0.02
C GLU A 139 20.07 -15.23 -1.40
N GLU A 140 21.16 -16.00 -1.49
CA GLU A 140 21.55 -16.73 -2.69
C GLU A 140 20.85 -18.10 -2.70
N ARG A 141 20.05 -18.36 -3.74
CA ARG A 141 19.35 -19.63 -3.92
C ARG A 141 19.77 -20.27 -5.24
N SER A 142 19.78 -21.60 -5.27
CA SER A 142 20.10 -22.38 -6.47
C SER A 142 18.90 -23.22 -6.93
N THR A 143 18.58 -23.16 -8.21
CA THR A 143 17.61 -24.06 -8.86
C THR A 143 18.21 -25.47 -9.03
N LEU A 144 17.37 -26.51 -9.15
CA LEU A 144 17.79 -27.90 -9.47
C LEU A 144 18.71 -28.00 -10.70
N ASN A 145 18.58 -27.08 -11.66
CA ASN A 145 19.40 -27.00 -12.87
C ASN A 145 20.77 -26.33 -12.65
N GLY A 146 21.13 -25.98 -11.40
CA GLY A 146 22.40 -25.35 -11.04
C GLY A 146 22.47 -23.83 -11.28
N LEU A 147 21.38 -23.19 -11.70
CA LEU A 147 21.33 -21.72 -11.81
C LEU A 147 21.28 -21.09 -10.42
N ARG A 148 22.19 -20.15 -10.17
CA ARG A 148 22.26 -19.36 -8.93
C ARG A 148 21.60 -18.02 -9.14
N TYR A 149 20.79 -17.58 -8.19
CA TYR A 149 20.10 -16.30 -8.24
C TYR A 149 20.03 -15.66 -6.85
N ILE A 150 19.97 -14.34 -6.82
CA ILE A 150 19.96 -13.54 -5.60
C ILE A 150 18.57 -12.94 -5.42
N VAL A 151 17.95 -13.16 -4.26
CA VAL A 151 16.64 -12.61 -3.89
C VAL A 151 16.72 -11.86 -2.58
N CYS A 152 15.76 -10.96 -2.34
CA CYS A 152 15.57 -10.36 -1.02
C CYS A 152 15.10 -11.44 -0.04
N ARG A 153 15.79 -11.57 1.09
CA ARG A 153 15.45 -12.51 2.16
C ARG A 153 14.06 -12.19 2.71
N GLN A 154 13.27 -13.23 2.93
CA GLN A 154 11.95 -13.09 3.53
C GLN A 154 12.10 -13.01 5.06
N LEU A 155 11.71 -11.87 5.66
CA LEU A 155 11.75 -11.69 7.10
C LEU A 155 10.41 -12.10 7.74
N SER A 156 10.44 -12.54 9.01
CA SER A 156 9.21 -12.76 9.79
C SER A 156 8.34 -11.50 9.90
N TRP A 157 8.95 -10.32 9.74
CA TRP A 157 8.25 -9.04 9.64
C TRP A 157 7.28 -8.95 8.46
N ASP A 158 7.52 -9.69 7.38
CA ASP A 158 6.59 -9.72 6.25
C ASP A 158 5.23 -10.28 6.68
N TYR A 159 5.21 -11.29 7.54
CA TYR A 159 3.98 -11.84 8.09
C TYR A 159 3.22 -10.82 8.94
N VAL A 160 3.94 -10.05 9.76
CA VAL A 160 3.35 -8.99 10.59
C VAL A 160 2.70 -7.91 9.72
N THR A 161 3.40 -7.49 8.67
CA THR A 161 2.89 -6.51 7.71
C THR A 161 1.64 -7.03 6.99
N GLU A 162 1.69 -8.26 6.45
CA GLU A 162 0.56 -8.89 5.76
C GLU A 162 -0.69 -8.98 6.65
N MET A 163 -0.51 -9.40 7.91
CA MET A 163 -1.60 -9.47 8.88
C MET A 163 -2.16 -8.08 9.20
N GLY A 164 -1.30 -7.07 9.35
CA GLY A 164 -1.71 -5.69 9.56
C GLY A 164 -2.57 -5.13 8.41
N GLU A 165 -2.14 -5.35 7.17
CA GLU A 165 -2.87 -4.94 5.97
C GLU A 165 -4.26 -5.61 5.90
N LEU A 166 -4.34 -6.92 6.14
CA LEU A 166 -5.62 -7.64 6.14
C LEU A 166 -6.57 -7.14 7.24
N VAL A 167 -6.08 -6.93 8.46
CA VAL A 167 -6.91 -6.39 9.55
C VAL A 167 -7.42 -4.98 9.20
N PHE A 168 -6.57 -4.15 8.61
CA PHE A 168 -6.94 -2.82 8.14
C PHE A 168 -8.05 -2.88 7.06
N LEU A 169 -7.90 -3.74 6.06
CA LEU A 169 -8.90 -3.93 5.00
C LEU A 169 -10.21 -4.50 5.53
N LEU A 170 -10.15 -5.49 6.43
CA LEU A 170 -11.33 -6.06 7.08
C LEU A 170 -12.10 -5.02 7.90
N THR A 171 -11.39 -4.09 8.54
CA THR A 171 -12.01 -2.95 9.22
C THR A 171 -12.75 -2.06 8.22
N GLY A 172 -12.15 -1.78 7.06
CA GLY A 172 -12.81 -1.06 5.96
C GLY A 172 -14.06 -1.77 5.42
N VAL A 173 -14.00 -3.08 5.25
CA VAL A 173 -15.13 -3.93 4.85
C VAL A 173 -16.24 -3.91 5.91
N TYR A 174 -15.88 -4.00 7.20
CA TYR A 174 -16.84 -3.91 8.30
C TYR A 174 -17.60 -2.58 8.30
N ILE A 175 -16.90 -1.45 8.15
CA ILE A 175 -17.56 -0.13 8.07
C ILE A 175 -18.49 -0.07 6.85
N THR A 176 -18.04 -0.61 5.71
CA THR A 176 -18.84 -0.72 4.49
C THR A 176 -20.12 -1.53 4.71
N TYR A 177 -20.02 -2.64 5.46
CA TYR A 177 -21.17 -3.45 5.85
C TYR A 177 -22.17 -2.66 6.71
N CYS A 178 -21.69 -1.86 7.68
CA CYS A 178 -22.56 -1.03 8.52
C CYS A 178 -23.38 0.00 7.71
N ILE A 179 -22.84 0.51 6.60
CA ILE A 179 -23.52 1.48 5.71
C ILE A 179 -24.33 0.84 4.58
N ARG A 180 -24.48 -0.50 4.56
CA ARG A 180 -25.18 -1.21 3.47
C ARG A 180 -26.61 -0.69 3.26
N ASN A 181 -27.31 -0.37 4.34
CA ASN A 181 -28.69 0.11 4.36
C ASN A 181 -28.82 1.63 4.10
N ALA A 182 -27.73 2.36 3.89
CA ALA A 182 -27.80 3.78 3.55
C ALA A 182 -28.48 3.99 2.19
N LYS A 183 -29.31 5.03 2.06
CA LYS A 183 -30.05 5.33 0.81
C LYS A 183 -29.08 5.53 -0.36
N LYS A 184 -29.30 4.80 -1.47
CA LYS A 184 -28.42 4.80 -2.65
C LYS A 184 -28.38 6.16 -3.38
N GLU A 185 -29.50 6.90 -3.36
CA GLU A 185 -29.63 8.21 -4.02
C GLU A 185 -28.72 9.28 -3.41
N ILE A 186 -28.49 9.21 -2.10
CA ILE A 186 -27.69 10.20 -1.36
C ILE A 186 -26.20 9.84 -1.42
N TYR A 187 -25.87 8.55 -1.32
CA TYR A 187 -24.49 8.06 -1.26
C TYR A 187 -24.16 7.19 -2.49
N ARG A 188 -24.22 7.77 -3.68
CA ARG A 188 -23.98 7.05 -4.95
C ARG A 188 -22.58 6.43 -5.01
N GLU A 189 -21.57 7.10 -4.48
CA GLU A 189 -20.17 6.63 -4.48
C GLU A 189 -19.89 5.48 -3.50
N LYS A 190 -20.84 5.12 -2.62
CA LYS A 190 -20.59 4.08 -1.61
C LYS A 190 -20.30 2.71 -2.22
N TRP A 191 -20.95 2.38 -3.34
CA TRP A 191 -20.82 1.07 -3.99
C TRP A 191 -19.47 0.91 -4.67
N THR A 192 -18.94 1.99 -5.25
CA THR A 192 -17.62 1.97 -5.89
C THR A 192 -16.53 1.84 -4.84
N LEU A 193 -16.61 2.60 -3.74
CA LEU A 193 -15.70 2.48 -2.60
C LEU A 193 -15.76 1.07 -1.96
N ALA A 194 -16.97 0.53 -1.80
CA ALA A 194 -17.19 -0.83 -1.30
C ALA A 194 -16.52 -1.87 -2.21
N ALA A 195 -16.79 -1.80 -3.52
CA ALA A 195 -16.24 -2.72 -4.50
C ALA A 195 -14.71 -2.69 -4.51
N SER A 196 -14.09 -1.50 -4.45
CA SER A 196 -12.63 -1.37 -4.34
C SER A 196 -12.06 -2.07 -3.10
N LEU A 197 -12.71 -1.92 -1.93
CA LEU A 197 -12.26 -2.57 -0.69
C LEU A 197 -12.43 -4.09 -0.73
N TYR A 198 -13.56 -4.59 -1.23
CA TYR A 198 -13.77 -6.04 -1.39
C TYR A 198 -12.76 -6.64 -2.36
N LEU A 199 -12.54 -6.00 -3.50
CA LEU A 199 -11.59 -6.43 -4.51
C LEU A 199 -10.16 -6.51 -3.94
N GLU A 200 -9.67 -5.44 -3.29
CA GLU A 200 -8.35 -5.44 -2.66
C GLU A 200 -8.26 -6.54 -1.59
N THR A 201 -9.28 -6.71 -0.75
CA THR A 201 -9.27 -7.74 0.31
C THR A 201 -9.16 -9.16 -0.27
N ILE A 202 -9.96 -9.47 -1.30
CA ILE A 202 -9.96 -10.79 -1.94
C ILE A 202 -8.63 -11.06 -2.64
N VAL A 203 -8.14 -10.10 -3.41
CA VAL A 203 -6.87 -10.25 -4.15
C VAL A 203 -5.70 -10.33 -3.16
N SER A 204 -5.68 -9.52 -2.11
CA SER A 204 -4.64 -9.56 -1.07
C SER A 204 -4.57 -10.92 -0.39
N PHE A 205 -5.72 -11.41 0.10
CA PHE A 205 -5.80 -12.72 0.73
C PHE A 205 -5.33 -13.83 -0.22
N THR A 206 -5.76 -13.79 -1.48
CA THR A 206 -5.35 -14.76 -2.50
C THR A 206 -3.84 -14.68 -2.75
N THR A 207 -3.26 -13.49 -2.93
CA THR A 207 -1.82 -13.33 -3.14
C THR A 207 -0.99 -13.83 -1.96
N TYR A 208 -1.39 -13.54 -0.71
CA TYR A 208 -0.67 -14.02 0.47
C TYR A 208 -0.74 -15.53 0.60
N THR A 209 -1.91 -16.14 0.40
CA THR A 209 -2.04 -17.61 0.42
C THR A 209 -1.18 -18.28 -0.66
N ILE A 210 -1.18 -17.74 -1.88
CA ILE A 210 -0.32 -18.24 -2.96
C ILE A 210 1.15 -18.08 -2.57
N ARG A 211 1.58 -16.92 -2.05
CA ARG A 211 2.96 -16.69 -1.61
C ARG A 211 3.41 -17.73 -0.58
N HIS A 212 2.57 -18.02 0.42
CA HIS A 212 2.86 -19.01 1.47
C HIS A 212 2.96 -20.43 0.91
N VAL A 213 2.09 -20.80 -0.03
CA VAL A 213 2.14 -22.10 -0.71
C VAL A 213 3.39 -22.21 -1.58
N LEU A 214 3.69 -21.19 -2.38
CA LEU A 214 4.86 -21.14 -3.26
C LEU A 214 6.17 -21.21 -2.47
N TRP A 215 6.22 -20.66 -1.25
CA TRP A 215 7.38 -20.79 -0.37
C TRP A 215 7.68 -22.24 0.02
N PHE A 216 6.66 -23.09 0.15
CA PHE A 216 6.83 -24.51 0.46
C PHE A 216 7.45 -25.31 -0.70
N TYR A 217 7.37 -24.81 -1.93
CA TYR A 217 7.97 -25.46 -3.10
C TYR A 217 9.39 -24.91 -3.36
N PRO A 218 10.45 -25.68 -3.09
CA PRO A 218 11.83 -25.23 -3.25
C PRO A 218 12.24 -24.95 -4.72
N ASP A 219 11.48 -25.47 -5.69
CA ASP A 219 11.82 -25.47 -7.12
C ASP A 219 11.27 -24.29 -7.93
N LEU A 220 10.61 -23.34 -7.28
CA LEU A 220 9.93 -22.27 -8.00
C LEU A 220 10.88 -21.13 -8.40
N HIS A 221 10.90 -20.81 -9.69
CA HIS A 221 11.69 -19.70 -10.25
C HIS A 221 11.19 -18.34 -9.72
N PRO A 222 12.08 -17.37 -9.42
CA PRO A 222 11.72 -16.04 -8.90
C PRO A 222 10.75 -15.26 -9.79
N ASP A 223 10.68 -15.57 -11.09
CA ASP A 223 9.76 -14.95 -12.05
C ASP A 223 8.29 -15.13 -11.66
N HIS A 224 7.93 -16.26 -11.05
CA HIS A 224 6.56 -16.52 -10.62
C HIS A 224 6.13 -15.57 -9.49
N ILE A 225 7.07 -15.22 -8.60
CA ILE A 225 6.83 -14.26 -7.52
C ILE A 225 6.65 -12.86 -8.11
N PHE A 226 7.50 -12.47 -9.08
CA PHE A 226 7.36 -11.20 -9.80
C PHE A 226 5.99 -11.10 -10.50
N LEU A 227 5.62 -12.12 -11.28
CA LEU A 227 4.33 -12.14 -12.00
C LEU A 227 3.14 -12.07 -11.04
N LEU A 228 3.21 -12.73 -9.88
CA LEU A 228 2.17 -12.68 -8.87
C LEU A 228 1.95 -11.26 -8.34
N TYR A 229 3.02 -10.54 -7.99
CA TYR A 229 2.92 -9.16 -7.52
C TYR A 229 2.50 -8.18 -8.62
N MET A 230 2.97 -8.39 -9.85
CA MET A 230 2.53 -7.60 -11.00
C MET A 230 1.04 -7.78 -11.27
N ALA A 231 0.57 -9.03 -11.27
CA ALA A 231 -0.84 -9.36 -11.41
C ALA A 231 -1.67 -8.76 -10.28
N ARG A 232 -1.21 -8.86 -9.02
CA ARG A 232 -1.84 -8.22 -7.86
C ARG A 232 -2.04 -6.72 -8.10
N CYS A 233 -0.97 -6.00 -8.42
CA CYS A 233 -1.02 -4.55 -8.63
C CYS A 233 -2.00 -4.17 -9.75
N GLN A 234 -1.99 -4.90 -10.87
CA GLN A 234 -2.91 -4.64 -11.98
C GLN A 234 -4.36 -4.96 -11.64
N LEU A 235 -4.60 -6.06 -10.92
CA LEU A 235 -5.95 -6.49 -10.53
C LEU A 235 -6.57 -5.61 -9.46
N THR A 236 -5.80 -4.82 -8.72
CA THR A 236 -6.33 -3.98 -7.65
C THR A 236 -6.31 -2.49 -8.00
N VAL A 237 -5.16 -1.95 -8.40
CA VAL A 237 -4.98 -0.51 -8.65
C VAL A 237 -5.75 -0.06 -9.89
N THR A 238 -5.69 -0.82 -10.99
CA THR A 238 -6.34 -0.44 -12.26
C THR A 238 -7.87 -0.41 -12.11
N PRO A 239 -8.55 -1.45 -11.58
CA PRO A 239 -9.99 -1.38 -11.35
C PRO A 239 -10.38 -0.33 -10.32
N MET A 240 -9.58 -0.14 -9.26
CA MET A 240 -9.83 0.91 -8.26
C MET A 240 -9.88 2.30 -8.90
N LEU A 241 -8.90 2.64 -9.74
CA LEU A 241 -8.88 3.93 -10.45
C LEU A 241 -10.08 4.04 -11.39
N ILE A 242 -10.36 3.02 -12.20
CA ILE A 242 -11.50 3.04 -13.13
C ILE A 242 -12.81 3.27 -12.37
N MET A 243 -13.07 2.51 -11.30
CA MET A 243 -14.30 2.63 -10.51
C MET A 243 -14.43 3.98 -9.80
N LEU A 244 -13.31 4.65 -9.50
CA LEU A 244 -13.31 5.89 -8.75
C LEU A 244 -13.38 7.13 -9.65
N PHE A 245 -12.84 7.08 -10.86
CA PHE A 245 -12.84 8.18 -11.84
C PHE A 245 -13.97 8.10 -12.86
N PHE A 246 -14.34 6.91 -13.36
CA PHE A 246 -15.35 6.76 -14.40
C PHE A 246 -16.78 7.24 -14.04
N PRO A 247 -17.27 7.11 -12.79
CA PRO A 247 -18.63 7.55 -12.45
C PRO A 247 -18.74 9.03 -12.04
N LYS A 248 -17.68 9.83 -12.22
CA LYS A 248 -17.66 11.28 -11.93
C LYS A 248 -17.69 12.10 -13.22
#